data_AF-N9BXI9-F1
#
_entry.id   AF-N9BXI9-F1
#
_cell.length_a   1.000
_cell.length_b   1.000
_cell.length_c   1.000
_cell.angle_alpha   90.00
_cell.angle_beta   90.00
_cell.angle_gamma   90.00
#
_symmetry.space_group_name_H-M   'P 1'
#
loop_
_entity.id
_entity.type
_entity.pdbx_description
1 polymer ?
#
loop_
_entity_poly.entity_id
_entity_poly.type
_entity_poly.pdbx_seq_one_letter_code
_entity_poly.pdbx_strand_id
1 'polypeptide(L)'
;MVSSFENPNSYPKTLKEYTSRIEDFPYSTKTKYDIELKQKIDKHLDSSELDLKMLYENIYSEFKTKSENGYYAESTFRTYRAYLVYGIGLKLNELNNGSINDEDIDAGFDEYFLEELYLRIINTKYTANKDKPKRTSELKTKYFERTFYNYLVREFEHKNESNTRVSEFDRMMVAFVDANLVVGLRPVEWFSVSFCCAVKGPKLIMIVENGKATHGRANGLKRYLILDDLKHEDQEKIYLYWNLLNRYVRKVSSLNKSSGYTFGWDEKQTFIKILQERLRLSYINYFKLRGKVLTNEDQRPTLYSTRHQCIANAKVKGIDKFVIAGAFGHAGKDTASNFYGRKWRGHSGFSIKPTLDSIENVNGSHEFVKTLLANNLDTFYYFDLNIANEFNTDYYKDELKSGLVID
;
A
#
# COMPACT_ATOMS: atom_id res chain seq x y z
N MET A 1 -8.80 -29.02 27.20
CA MET A 1 -8.36 -27.72 27.74
C MET A 1 -7.71 -26.95 26.60
N VAL A 2 -8.48 -26.11 25.93
CA VAL A 2 -8.03 -25.34 24.76
C VAL A 2 -7.58 -23.98 25.28
N SER A 3 -6.29 -23.66 25.13
CA SER A 3 -5.76 -22.38 25.56
C SER A 3 -6.42 -21.26 24.77
N SER A 4 -6.94 -20.29 25.49
CA SER A 4 -7.47 -19.04 24.97
C SER A 4 -6.40 -18.38 24.10
N PHE A 5 -6.67 -18.30 22.80
CA PHE A 5 -5.93 -17.43 21.88
C PHE A 5 -6.10 -15.98 22.36
N GLU A 6 -5.11 -15.50 23.12
CA GLU A 6 -4.95 -14.09 23.46
C GLU A 6 -4.83 -13.27 22.16
N ASN A 7 -5.55 -12.15 22.14
CA ASN A 7 -5.61 -11.22 21.03
C ASN A 7 -4.20 -10.85 20.52
N PRO A 8 -3.84 -11.10 19.26
CA PRO A 8 -2.49 -10.82 18.72
C PRO A 8 -2.09 -9.33 18.70
N ASN A 9 -2.95 -8.45 19.23
CA ASN A 9 -2.69 -7.01 19.42
C ASN A 9 -2.45 -6.59 20.88
N SER A 10 -2.42 -7.51 21.86
CA SER A 10 -1.96 -7.16 23.20
C SER A 10 -0.44 -7.22 23.26
N TYR A 11 0.18 -6.15 23.75
CA TYR A 11 1.59 -6.17 24.11
C TYR A 11 1.84 -7.33 25.11
N PRO A 12 3.00 -8.01 25.04
CA PRO A 12 3.40 -9.01 26.03
C PRO A 12 3.33 -8.47 27.45
N LYS A 13 3.18 -9.35 28.44
CA LYS A 13 3.02 -8.90 29.83
C LYS A 13 4.33 -8.43 30.43
N THR A 14 5.46 -8.85 29.87
CA THR A 14 6.81 -8.46 30.31
C THR A 14 7.63 -7.87 29.16
N LEU A 15 8.61 -7.04 29.50
CA LEU A 15 9.56 -6.52 28.52
C LEU A 15 10.40 -7.65 27.91
N LYS A 16 10.81 -8.62 28.71
CA LYS A 16 11.58 -9.78 28.24
C LYS A 16 10.86 -10.58 27.14
N GLU A 17 9.57 -10.85 27.33
CA GLU A 17 8.74 -11.49 26.30
C GLU A 17 8.64 -10.62 25.04
N TYR A 18 8.54 -9.30 25.20
CA TYR A 18 8.51 -8.38 24.06
C TYR A 18 9.83 -8.35 23.29
N THR A 19 10.96 -8.26 24.00
CA THR A 19 12.30 -8.22 23.41
C THR A 19 12.60 -9.47 22.58
N SER A 20 12.15 -10.65 23.02
CA SER A 20 12.29 -11.90 22.23
C SER A 20 11.62 -11.84 20.85
N ARG A 21 10.62 -10.96 20.66
CA ARG A 21 9.90 -10.80 19.38
C ARG A 21 10.53 -9.75 18.46
N ILE A 22 11.45 -8.92 18.96
CA ILE A 22 12.05 -7.83 18.18
C ILE A 22 12.88 -8.39 17.03
N GLU A 23 13.56 -9.52 17.23
CA GLU A 23 14.38 -10.17 16.20
C GLU A 23 13.55 -10.51 14.95
N ASP A 24 12.31 -10.97 15.15
CA ASP A 24 11.38 -11.33 14.09
C ASP A 24 10.76 -10.13 13.35
N PHE A 25 11.03 -8.89 13.77
CA PHE A 25 10.46 -7.73 13.10
C PHE A 25 11.01 -7.58 11.67
N PRO A 26 10.16 -7.28 10.67
CA PRO A 26 10.62 -6.98 9.33
C PRO A 26 11.64 -5.82 9.32
N TYR A 27 12.66 -5.91 8.45
CA TYR A 27 13.69 -4.88 8.31
C TYR A 27 13.10 -3.47 8.16
N SER A 28 12.08 -3.31 7.31
CA SER A 28 11.41 -2.01 7.12
C SER A 28 10.75 -1.45 8.38
N THR A 29 10.29 -2.33 9.28
CA THR A 29 9.69 -1.94 10.56
C THR A 29 10.77 -1.45 11.51
N LYS A 30 11.87 -2.20 11.63
CA LYS A 30 13.05 -1.82 12.44
C LYS A 30 13.58 -0.45 12.00
N THR A 31 13.90 -0.30 10.71
CA THR A 31 14.37 0.97 10.14
C THR A 31 13.45 2.15 10.43
N LYS A 32 12.13 1.95 10.31
CA LYS A 32 11.17 3.02 10.61
C LYS A 32 11.21 3.39 12.09
N TYR A 33 11.24 2.39 12.99
CA TYR A 33 11.30 2.64 14.42
C TYR A 33 12.61 3.30 14.85
N ASP A 34 13.74 2.90 14.26
CA ASP A 34 15.04 3.52 14.51
C ASP A 34 15.04 5.01 14.13
N ILE A 35 14.50 5.36 12.96
CA ILE A 35 14.40 6.76 12.49
C ILE A 35 13.54 7.60 13.45
N GLU A 36 12.37 7.11 13.82
CA GLU A 36 11.43 7.84 14.70
C GLU A 36 12.00 7.97 16.11
N LEU A 37 12.64 6.93 16.64
CA LEU A 37 13.27 6.95 17.95
C LEU A 37 14.43 7.94 17.98
N LYS A 38 15.30 7.92 16.95
CA LYS A 38 16.40 8.88 16.82
C LYS A 38 15.90 10.33 16.85
N GLN A 39 14.88 10.66 16.06
CA GLN A 39 14.28 11.99 16.07
C GLN A 39 13.74 12.41 17.44
N LYS A 40 13.24 11.46 18.23
CA LYS A 40 12.74 11.73 19.59
C LYS A 40 13.87 11.92 20.60
N ILE A 41 14.90 11.09 20.50
CA ILE A 41 16.11 11.20 21.31
C ILE A 41 16.80 12.54 21.03
N ASP A 42 17.05 12.87 19.77
CA ASP A 42 17.68 14.13 19.34
C ASP A 42 16.91 15.36 19.86
N LYS A 43 15.57 15.31 19.87
CA LYS A 43 14.73 16.39 20.41
C LYS A 43 14.87 16.62 21.92
N HIS A 44 15.28 15.61 22.69
CA HIS A 44 15.41 15.68 24.15
C HIS A 44 16.87 15.74 24.62
N LEU A 45 17.83 15.63 23.70
CA LEU A 45 19.27 15.66 23.96
C LEU A 45 19.86 17.09 24.05
N ASP A 46 19.04 18.14 24.09
CA ASP A 46 19.47 19.54 24.06
C ASP A 46 20.28 20.01 25.30
N SER A 47 20.61 19.13 26.24
CA SER A 47 21.50 19.44 27.38
C SER A 47 22.56 18.37 27.57
N SER A 48 23.82 18.79 27.61
CA SER A 48 25.04 17.98 27.71
C SER A 48 25.22 17.19 29.04
N GLU A 49 24.17 17.00 29.83
CA GLU A 49 24.23 16.39 31.18
C GLU A 49 23.06 15.44 31.48
N LEU A 50 22.30 15.00 30.48
CA LEU A 50 21.12 14.17 30.72
C LEU A 50 21.48 12.68 30.68
N ASP A 51 21.37 12.00 31.82
CA ASP A 51 21.51 10.54 31.90
C ASP A 51 20.37 9.83 31.13
N LEU A 52 20.58 8.55 30.79
CA LEU A 52 19.62 7.77 30.01
C LEU A 52 18.26 7.63 30.70
N LYS A 53 18.23 7.56 32.03
CA LYS A 53 17.00 7.43 32.80
C LYS A 53 16.15 8.69 32.67
N MET A 54 16.73 9.86 32.89
CA MET A 54 16.08 11.15 32.69
C MET A 54 15.61 11.33 31.24
N LEU A 55 16.43 10.90 30.27
CA LEU A 55 16.09 11.02 28.85
C LEU A 55 14.81 10.25 28.53
N TYR A 56 14.74 8.98 28.94
CA TYR A 56 13.59 8.13 28.68
C TYR A 56 12.35 8.53 29.50
N GLU A 57 12.54 9.05 30.73
CA GLU A 57 11.44 9.64 31.52
C GLU A 57 10.85 10.89 30.85
N ASN A 58 11.69 11.76 30.27
CA ASN A 58 11.24 12.95 29.56
C ASN A 58 10.45 12.59 28.30
N ILE A 59 10.96 11.63 27.53
CA ILE A 59 10.28 11.11 26.33
C ILE A 59 8.92 10.50 26.72
N TYR A 60 8.87 9.70 27.79
CA TYR A 60 7.63 9.10 28.28
C TYR A 60 6.65 10.17 28.79
N SER A 61 7.13 11.14 29.55
CA SER A 61 6.31 12.24 30.08
C SER A 61 5.68 13.08 28.97
N GLU A 62 6.43 13.39 27.91
CA GLU A 62 5.86 14.05 26.71
C GLU A 62 4.81 13.15 26.05
N PHE A 63 5.12 11.87 25.82
CA PHE A 63 4.20 10.91 25.20
C PHE A 63 2.90 10.76 25.99
N LYS A 64 2.99 10.56 27.31
CA LYS A 64 1.85 10.42 28.23
C LYS A 64 0.99 11.68 28.19
N THR A 65 1.59 12.84 28.40
CA THR A 65 0.88 14.13 28.43
C THR A 65 0.16 14.38 27.11
N LYS A 66 0.83 14.17 25.97
CA LYS A 66 0.22 14.34 24.65
C LYS A 66 -0.88 13.31 24.37
N SER A 67 -0.72 12.07 24.83
CA SER A 67 -1.74 11.03 24.67
C SER A 67 -3.00 11.33 25.49
N GLU A 68 -2.83 11.65 26.77
CA GLU A 68 -3.92 11.89 27.73
C GLU A 68 -4.66 13.21 27.45
N ASN A 69 -3.98 14.21 26.88
CA ASN A 69 -4.58 15.47 26.45
C ASN A 69 -5.17 15.41 25.02
N GLY A 70 -5.17 14.23 24.39
CA GLY A 70 -5.73 14.06 23.04
C GLY A 70 -4.97 14.80 21.95
N TYR A 71 -3.68 15.04 22.15
CA TYR A 71 -2.80 15.63 21.14
C TYR A 71 -2.44 14.63 20.02
N TYR A 72 -2.63 13.33 20.18
CA TYR A 72 -2.37 12.37 19.10
C TYR A 72 -3.64 11.96 18.38
N ALA A 73 -3.54 11.73 17.06
CA ALA A 73 -4.52 10.88 16.38
C ALA A 73 -4.28 9.43 16.81
N GLU A 74 -5.32 8.59 16.81
CA GLU A 74 -5.21 7.19 17.29
C GLU A 74 -4.06 6.41 16.61
N SER A 75 -3.88 6.57 15.29
CA SER A 75 -2.75 5.91 14.62
C SER A 75 -1.39 6.45 14.99
N THR A 76 -1.29 7.76 15.27
CA THR A 76 -0.05 8.37 15.73
C THR A 76 0.28 7.84 17.12
N PHE A 77 -0.70 7.80 18.02
CA PHE A 77 -0.56 7.22 19.35
C PHE A 77 -0.08 5.76 19.28
N ARG A 78 -0.75 4.92 18.47
CA ARG A 78 -0.37 3.51 18.29
C ARG A 78 1.05 3.36 17.74
N THR A 79 1.43 4.21 16.80
CA THR A 79 2.78 4.18 16.19
C THR A 79 3.84 4.62 17.21
N TYR A 80 3.55 5.67 17.98
CA TYR A 80 4.46 6.22 18.98
C TYR A 80 4.68 5.22 20.10
N ARG A 81 3.61 4.63 20.62
CA ARG A 81 3.72 3.54 21.59
C ARG A 81 4.60 2.41 21.09
N ALA A 82 4.42 1.98 19.83
CA ALA A 82 5.14 0.85 19.27
C ALA A 82 6.66 1.08 19.15
N TYR A 83 7.10 2.24 18.65
CA TYR A 83 8.54 2.50 18.57
C TYR A 83 9.16 2.75 19.95
N LEU A 84 8.39 3.29 20.92
CA LEU A 84 8.91 3.50 22.27
C LEU A 84 9.20 2.18 22.97
N VAL A 85 8.26 1.22 22.93
CA VAL A 85 8.52 -0.10 23.53
C VAL A 85 9.60 -0.86 22.76
N TYR A 86 9.72 -0.67 21.45
CA TYR A 86 10.84 -1.17 20.66
C TYR A 86 12.18 -0.59 21.16
N GLY A 87 12.26 0.72 21.36
CA GLY A 87 13.45 1.38 21.90
C GLY A 87 13.84 0.90 23.30
N ILE A 88 12.85 0.63 24.17
CA ILE A 88 13.10 0.05 25.50
C ILE A 88 13.63 -1.38 25.38
N GLY A 89 13.07 -2.19 24.49
CA GLY A 89 13.55 -3.55 24.25
C GLY A 89 14.98 -3.59 23.70
N LEU A 90 15.36 -2.64 22.83
CA LEU A 90 16.74 -2.47 22.40
C LEU A 90 17.67 -2.12 23.57
N LYS A 91 17.25 -1.20 24.46
CA LYS A 91 18.03 -0.83 25.65
C LYS A 91 18.20 -1.98 26.64
N LEU A 92 17.21 -2.86 26.78
CA LEU A 92 17.37 -4.08 27.57
C LEU A 92 18.43 -5.01 26.97
N ASN A 93 18.49 -5.16 25.64
CA ASN A 93 19.54 -5.93 24.99
C ASN A 93 20.93 -5.29 25.18
N GLU A 94 21.03 -3.96 25.09
CA GLU A 94 22.26 -3.21 25.37
C GLU A 94 22.70 -3.31 26.84
N LEU A 95 21.75 -3.36 27.78
CA LEU A 95 22.06 -3.57 29.20
C LEU A 95 22.62 -4.99 29.40
N ASN A 96 21.93 -6.00 28.84
CA ASN A 96 22.31 -7.41 28.99
C ASN A 96 23.65 -7.77 28.33
N ASN A 97 24.07 -7.03 27.30
CA ASN A 97 25.34 -7.26 26.62
C ASN A 97 26.48 -6.34 27.14
N GLY A 98 26.23 -5.53 28.16
CA GLY A 98 27.22 -4.63 28.76
C GLY A 98 27.56 -3.39 27.93
N SER A 99 26.66 -2.95 27.03
CA SER A 99 26.85 -1.74 26.21
C SER A 99 26.36 -0.45 26.87
N ILE A 100 25.66 -0.54 28.01
CA ILE A 100 25.30 0.63 28.83
C ILE A 100 26.45 0.91 29.80
N ASN A 101 26.83 2.18 29.95
CA ASN A 101 27.92 2.57 30.85
C ASN A 101 27.50 2.47 32.33
N ASP A 102 28.49 2.35 33.23
CA ASP A 102 28.24 2.19 34.66
C ASP A 102 27.57 3.43 35.28
N GLU A 103 27.85 4.64 34.76
CA GLU A 103 27.26 5.90 35.24
C GLU A 103 25.73 5.94 35.08
N ASP A 104 25.23 5.49 33.92
CA ASP A 104 23.80 5.38 33.63
C ASP A 104 23.15 4.29 34.50
N ILE A 105 23.84 3.17 34.72
CA ILE A 105 23.37 2.10 35.60
C ILE A 105 23.28 2.60 37.04
N ASP A 106 24.30 3.31 37.53
CA ASP A 106 24.35 3.91 38.86
C ASP A 106 23.28 5.01 39.04
N ALA A 107 22.94 5.73 37.97
CA ALA A 107 21.80 6.65 37.94
C ALA A 107 20.42 5.93 38.01
N GLY A 108 20.43 4.60 37.92
CA GLY A 108 19.26 3.72 38.02
C GLY A 108 18.62 3.40 36.67
N PHE A 109 19.39 3.39 35.58
CA PHE A 109 18.98 2.85 34.28
C PHE A 109 19.21 1.34 34.24
N ASP A 110 18.44 0.60 35.03
CA ASP A 110 18.54 -0.85 35.19
C ASP A 110 17.37 -1.63 34.57
N GLU A 111 17.40 -2.97 34.66
CA GLU A 111 16.35 -3.85 34.14
C GLU A 111 14.98 -3.53 34.76
N TYR A 112 14.96 -3.17 36.05
CA TYR A 112 13.73 -2.83 36.76
C TYR A 112 13.11 -1.54 36.21
N PHE A 113 13.93 -0.49 36.01
CA PHE A 113 13.49 0.76 35.40
C PHE A 113 12.91 0.53 33.99
N LEU A 114 13.59 -0.28 33.18
CA LEU A 114 13.15 -0.57 31.81
C LEU A 114 11.81 -1.35 31.79
N GLU A 115 11.64 -2.33 32.66
CA GLU A 115 10.37 -3.07 32.82
C GLU A 115 9.24 -2.15 33.28
N GLU A 116 9.47 -1.31 34.31
CA GLU A 116 8.49 -0.35 34.80
C GLU A 116 8.11 0.69 33.72
N LEU A 117 9.08 1.19 32.97
CA LEU A 117 8.83 2.11 31.86
C LEU A 117 8.03 1.44 30.74
N TYR A 118 8.35 0.20 30.39
CA TYR A 118 7.59 -0.60 29.42
C TYR A 118 6.12 -0.72 29.84
N LEU A 119 5.87 -1.13 31.09
CA LEU A 119 4.52 -1.28 31.65
C LEU A 119 3.75 0.05 31.62
N ARG A 120 4.40 1.15 31.99
CA ARG A 120 3.82 2.49 31.93
C ARG A 120 3.42 2.89 30.51
N ILE A 121 4.24 2.59 29.50
CA ILE A 121 3.97 2.92 28.09
C ILE A 121 2.80 2.11 27.53
N ILE A 122 2.75 0.79 27.77
CA ILE A 122 1.66 -0.05 27.24
C ILE A 122 0.32 0.28 27.90
N ASN A 123 0.35 0.74 29.16
CA ASN A 123 -0.83 1.11 29.95
C ASN A 123 -1.23 2.59 29.81
N THR A 124 -0.46 3.41 29.10
CA THR A 124 -0.77 4.84 28.88
C THR A 124 -2.15 5.01 28.25
N LYS A 125 -3.03 5.81 28.84
CA LYS A 125 -4.38 6.02 28.30
C LYS A 125 -4.33 6.85 27.02
N TYR A 126 -5.22 6.52 26.09
CA TYR A 126 -5.47 7.33 24.90
C TYR A 126 -6.78 8.11 25.09
N THR A 127 -6.70 9.43 25.01
CA THR A 127 -7.88 10.29 24.97
C THR A 127 -8.16 10.66 23.53
N ALA A 128 -9.31 10.23 23.00
CA ALA A 128 -9.73 10.63 21.67
C ALA A 128 -10.13 12.12 21.67
N ASN A 129 -9.40 12.95 20.94
CA ASN A 129 -9.80 14.32 20.71
C ASN A 129 -10.79 14.40 19.54
N LYS A 130 -12.05 14.69 19.86
CA LYS A 130 -13.16 14.76 18.89
C LYS A 130 -13.04 15.94 17.92
N ASP A 131 -12.25 16.94 18.27
CA ASP A 131 -12.07 18.17 17.49
C ASP A 131 -10.88 18.11 16.52
N LYS A 132 -10.15 16.98 16.49
CA LYS A 132 -9.09 16.80 15.50
C LYS A 132 -9.65 16.54 14.11
N PRO A 133 -9.00 17.09 13.07
CA PRO A 133 -9.40 16.82 11.70
C PRO A 133 -9.40 15.31 11.44
N LYS A 134 -10.46 14.85 10.77
CA LYS A 134 -10.57 13.46 10.30
C LYS A 134 -9.29 13.06 9.57
N ARG A 135 -8.96 11.76 9.57
CA ARG A 135 -7.71 11.27 8.95
C ARG A 135 -7.65 11.76 7.51
N THR A 136 -6.48 12.16 7.00
CA THR A 136 -6.32 12.62 5.61
C THR A 136 -6.81 11.58 4.58
N SER A 137 -6.75 10.29 4.91
CA SER A 137 -7.32 9.20 4.08
C SER A 137 -8.85 9.03 4.18
N GLU A 138 -9.48 9.55 5.24
CA GLU A 138 -10.93 9.59 5.40
C GLU A 138 -11.55 10.78 4.67
N LEU A 139 -10.79 11.88 4.55
CA LEU A 139 -11.17 13.08 3.79
C LEU A 139 -11.07 12.86 2.27
N LYS A 140 -10.11 12.03 1.83
CA LYS A 140 -9.92 11.67 0.42
C LYS A 140 -11.14 10.98 -0.18
N THR A 141 -11.48 11.39 -1.40
CA THR A 141 -12.58 10.79 -2.16
C THR A 141 -12.28 9.32 -2.46
N LYS A 142 -13.10 8.43 -1.92
CA LYS A 142 -12.97 6.96 -2.05
C LYS A 142 -13.69 6.40 -3.27
N TYR A 143 -13.73 7.17 -4.35
CA TYR A 143 -14.32 6.78 -5.64
C TYR A 143 -13.70 7.63 -6.75
N PHE A 144 -13.87 7.21 -7.99
CA PHE A 144 -13.43 7.97 -9.16
C PHE A 144 -14.67 8.30 -10.00
N GLU A 145 -14.98 9.60 -10.11
CA GLU A 145 -16.23 10.03 -10.74
C GLU A 145 -16.21 9.77 -12.25
N ARG A 146 -17.26 9.15 -12.79
CA ARG A 146 -17.34 8.81 -14.22
C ARG A 146 -17.41 10.03 -15.12
N THR A 147 -18.02 11.11 -14.68
CA THR A 147 -18.06 12.38 -15.42
C THR A 147 -16.66 12.99 -15.56
N PHE A 148 -15.84 12.89 -14.51
CA PHE A 148 -14.46 13.34 -14.53
C PHE A 148 -13.58 12.41 -15.40
N TYR A 149 -13.80 11.10 -15.33
CA TYR A 149 -13.19 10.15 -16.26
C TYR A 149 -13.48 10.51 -17.72
N ASN A 150 -14.75 10.71 -18.08
CA ASN A 150 -15.15 11.09 -19.43
C ASN A 150 -14.53 12.42 -19.86
N TYR A 151 -14.37 13.37 -18.94
CA TYR A 151 -13.65 14.62 -19.21
C TYR A 151 -12.18 14.37 -19.55
N LEU A 152 -11.47 13.55 -18.76
CA LEU A 152 -10.05 13.24 -19.00
C LEU A 152 -9.83 12.61 -20.38
N VAL A 153 -10.67 11.64 -20.76
CA VAL A 153 -10.59 10.95 -22.05
C VAL A 153 -10.82 11.94 -23.20
N ARG A 154 -11.91 12.72 -23.15
CA ARG A 154 -12.23 13.72 -24.19
C ARG A 154 -11.16 14.79 -24.36
N GLU A 155 -10.63 15.32 -23.25
CA GLU A 155 -9.56 16.31 -23.29
C GLU A 155 -8.28 15.74 -23.92
N PHE A 156 -8.00 14.46 -23.69
CA PHE A 156 -6.85 13.79 -24.28
C PHE A 156 -7.05 13.53 -25.78
N GLU A 157 -8.23 13.03 -26.18
CA GLU A 157 -8.62 12.83 -27.58
C GLU A 157 -8.54 14.14 -28.38
N HIS A 158 -9.16 15.21 -27.88
CA HIS A 158 -9.15 16.52 -28.54
C HIS A 158 -7.74 17.08 -28.72
N LYS A 159 -6.84 16.88 -27.74
CA LYS A 159 -5.44 17.32 -27.88
C LYS A 159 -4.68 16.53 -28.94
N ASN A 160 -4.97 15.23 -29.09
CA ASN A 160 -4.38 14.42 -30.14
C ASN A 160 -4.91 14.85 -31.52
N GLU A 161 -6.22 15.04 -31.66
CA GLU A 161 -6.86 15.47 -32.92
C GLU A 161 -6.40 16.86 -33.37
N SER A 162 -6.21 17.79 -32.43
CA SER A 162 -5.75 19.16 -32.72
C SER A 162 -4.24 19.26 -32.99
N ASN A 163 -3.50 18.15 -33.10
CA ASN A 163 -2.04 18.10 -33.18
C ASN A 163 -1.34 18.91 -32.07
N THR A 164 -2.02 19.12 -30.95
CA THR A 164 -1.46 19.82 -29.80
C THR A 164 -0.47 18.90 -29.10
N ARG A 165 0.74 19.38 -28.81
CA ARG A 165 1.74 18.59 -28.11
C ARG A 165 1.22 18.14 -26.74
N VAL A 166 0.92 16.85 -26.60
CA VAL A 166 0.57 16.24 -25.32
C VAL A 166 1.85 15.85 -24.58
N SER A 167 1.95 16.25 -23.32
CA SER A 167 3.05 15.83 -22.44
C SER A 167 3.05 14.30 -22.29
N GLU A 168 4.25 13.70 -22.29
CA GLU A 168 4.43 12.26 -22.00
C GLU A 168 3.73 11.86 -20.68
N PHE A 169 3.78 12.73 -19.67
CA PHE A 169 3.13 12.50 -18.37
C PHE A 169 1.60 12.66 -18.40
N ASP A 170 1.05 13.49 -19.29
CA ASP A 170 -0.41 13.58 -19.44
C ASP A 170 -0.95 12.30 -20.08
N ARG A 171 -0.26 11.78 -21.11
CA ARG A 171 -0.54 10.47 -21.71
C ARG A 171 -0.43 9.34 -20.69
N MET A 172 0.65 9.32 -19.90
CA MET A 172 0.82 8.31 -18.84
C MET A 172 -0.24 8.41 -17.74
N MET A 173 -0.69 9.61 -17.39
CA MET A 173 -1.73 9.81 -16.38
C MET A 173 -3.08 9.25 -16.86
N VAL A 174 -3.49 9.55 -18.10
CA VAL A 174 -4.75 9.02 -18.66
C VAL A 174 -4.67 7.50 -18.82
N ALA A 175 -3.57 6.98 -19.39
CA ALA A 175 -3.35 5.55 -19.51
C ALA A 175 -3.34 4.83 -18.15
N PHE A 176 -2.76 5.44 -17.11
CA PHE A 176 -2.84 4.91 -15.75
C PHE A 176 -4.29 4.85 -15.26
N VAL A 177 -5.08 5.92 -15.46
CA VAL A 177 -6.48 5.96 -15.02
C VAL A 177 -7.28 4.87 -15.71
N ASP A 178 -7.16 4.74 -17.03
CA ASP A 178 -7.82 3.69 -17.82
C ASP A 178 -7.47 2.29 -17.32
N ALA A 179 -6.18 1.98 -17.27
CA ALA A 179 -5.69 0.67 -16.83
C ALA A 179 -6.11 0.38 -15.38
N ASN A 180 -5.94 1.34 -14.47
CA ASN A 180 -6.16 1.11 -13.05
C ASN A 180 -7.65 1.12 -12.64
N LEU A 181 -8.56 1.63 -13.48
CA LEU A 181 -9.99 1.41 -13.30
C LEU A 181 -10.38 -0.06 -13.60
N VAL A 182 -9.62 -0.75 -14.45
CA VAL A 182 -9.81 -2.18 -14.75
C VAL A 182 -9.23 -3.06 -13.62
N VAL A 183 -7.96 -2.87 -13.26
CA VAL A 183 -7.23 -3.80 -12.36
C VAL A 183 -7.07 -3.32 -10.92
N GLY A 184 -7.22 -2.02 -10.67
CA GLY A 184 -7.17 -1.41 -9.32
C GLY A 184 -5.94 -1.75 -8.48
N LEU A 185 -4.75 -1.78 -9.07
CA LEU A 185 -3.49 -1.92 -8.33
C LEU A 185 -3.22 -0.65 -7.49
N ARG A 186 -2.36 -0.76 -6.48
CA ARG A 186 -1.79 0.44 -5.84
C ARG A 186 -0.82 1.08 -6.84
N PRO A 187 -0.67 2.42 -6.88
CA PRO A 187 0.21 3.06 -7.86
C PRO A 187 1.63 2.49 -7.91
N VAL A 188 2.22 2.17 -6.74
CA VAL A 188 3.56 1.59 -6.64
C VAL A 188 3.66 0.14 -7.12
N GLU A 189 2.55 -0.61 -7.14
CA GLU A 189 2.56 -2.02 -7.54
C GLU A 189 2.79 -2.19 -9.05
N TRP A 190 2.44 -1.19 -9.86
CA TRP A 190 2.64 -1.21 -11.31
C TRP A 190 4.10 -1.40 -11.73
N PHE A 191 5.05 -0.96 -10.91
CA PHE A 191 6.49 -1.12 -11.18
C PHE A 191 7.00 -2.56 -11.06
N SER A 192 6.18 -3.47 -10.51
CA SER A 192 6.49 -4.90 -10.36
C SER A 192 5.73 -5.80 -11.33
N VAL A 193 4.87 -5.20 -12.16
CA VAL A 193 3.95 -5.97 -13.02
C VAL A 193 4.73 -6.72 -14.09
N SER A 194 4.44 -8.01 -14.20
CA SER A 194 4.87 -8.87 -15.29
C SER A 194 3.71 -9.76 -15.75
N PHE A 195 3.86 -10.39 -16.91
CA PHE A 195 2.83 -11.24 -17.50
C PHE A 195 3.39 -12.64 -17.76
N CYS A 196 2.54 -13.65 -17.60
CA CYS A 196 2.79 -15.01 -18.04
C CYS A 196 1.50 -15.64 -18.59
N CYS A 197 1.62 -16.82 -19.17
CA CYS A 197 0.48 -17.64 -19.58
C CYS A 197 0.53 -18.99 -18.87
N ALA A 198 -0.62 -19.48 -18.45
CA ALA A 198 -0.74 -20.85 -17.96
C ALA A 198 -0.51 -21.85 -19.11
N VAL A 199 0.25 -22.92 -18.83
CA VAL A 199 0.55 -23.98 -19.82
C VAL A 199 -0.68 -24.81 -20.14
N LYS A 200 -1.52 -25.10 -19.13
CA LYS A 200 -2.78 -25.82 -19.29
C LYS A 200 -3.95 -24.83 -19.32
N GLY A 201 -4.53 -24.65 -20.50
CA GLY A 201 -5.56 -23.65 -20.76
C GLY A 201 -4.93 -22.26 -20.89
N PRO A 202 -4.77 -21.72 -22.12
CA PRO A 202 -4.03 -20.48 -22.34
C PRO A 202 -4.77 -19.31 -21.67
N LYS A 203 -4.34 -18.99 -20.46
CA LYS A 203 -4.86 -17.85 -19.70
C LYS A 203 -3.77 -16.86 -19.48
N LEU A 204 -4.05 -15.62 -19.87
CA LEU A 204 -3.19 -14.48 -19.55
C LEU A 204 -3.24 -14.20 -18.05
N ILE A 205 -2.07 -14.20 -17.42
CA ILE A 205 -1.91 -13.97 -16.00
C ILE A 205 -0.99 -12.76 -15.80
N MET A 206 -1.46 -11.81 -15.00
CA MET A 206 -0.68 -10.68 -14.52
C MET A 206 -0.16 -10.96 -13.12
N ILE A 207 1.17 -10.91 -12.96
CA ILE A 207 1.88 -11.12 -11.71
C ILE A 207 2.17 -9.76 -11.09
N VAL A 208 1.88 -9.61 -9.80
CA VAL A 208 2.04 -8.33 -9.09
C VAL A 208 2.66 -8.57 -7.71
N GLU A 209 3.70 -7.83 -7.35
CA GLU A 209 4.19 -7.80 -5.97
C GLU A 209 3.24 -6.98 -5.09
N ASN A 210 2.90 -7.53 -3.91
CA ASN A 210 2.01 -6.88 -2.99
C ASN A 210 2.73 -5.72 -2.28
N GLY A 211 2.28 -4.49 -2.51
CA GLY A 211 2.91 -3.29 -1.91
C GLY A 211 2.79 -3.17 -0.38
N LYS A 212 2.15 -4.13 0.28
CA LYS A 212 2.02 -4.24 1.75
C LYS A 212 2.57 -5.55 2.32
N ALA A 213 3.28 -6.34 1.50
CA ALA A 213 3.84 -7.63 1.92
C ALA A 213 4.79 -7.49 3.12
N THR A 214 5.64 -6.46 3.12
CA THR A 214 6.64 -6.18 4.18
C THR A 214 6.05 -5.86 5.55
N HIS A 215 4.73 -5.66 5.65
CA HIS A 215 4.06 -5.26 6.89
C HIS A 215 3.09 -6.33 7.41
N GLY A 216 3.14 -7.56 6.90
CA GLY A 216 2.18 -8.63 7.25
C GLY A 216 0.72 -8.30 6.91
N ARG A 217 0.51 -7.32 6.01
CA ARG A 217 -0.80 -6.74 5.68
C ARG A 217 -1.31 -7.13 4.30
N ALA A 218 -0.58 -8.00 3.62
CA ALA A 218 -0.96 -8.61 2.35
C ALA A 218 -1.15 -10.12 2.52
N ASN A 219 -1.83 -10.73 1.57
CA ASN A 219 -2.04 -12.18 1.44
C ASN A 219 -0.85 -12.87 0.73
N GLY A 220 0.38 -12.50 1.06
CA GLY A 220 1.60 -13.03 0.44
C GLY A 220 2.49 -11.97 -0.24
N LEU A 221 3.64 -12.41 -0.74
CA LEU A 221 4.63 -11.55 -1.41
C LEU A 221 4.15 -11.08 -2.79
N LYS A 222 3.54 -11.99 -3.55
CA LYS A 222 3.00 -11.76 -4.89
C LYS A 222 1.55 -12.22 -4.95
N ARG A 223 0.81 -11.68 -5.92
CA ARG A 223 -0.50 -12.19 -6.31
C ARG A 223 -0.56 -12.33 -7.83
N TYR A 224 -1.37 -13.28 -8.26
CA TYR A 224 -1.58 -13.61 -9.65
C TYR A 224 -3.02 -13.25 -10.01
N LEU A 225 -3.19 -12.48 -11.07
CA LEU A 225 -4.47 -11.99 -11.55
C LEU A 225 -4.72 -12.54 -12.95
N ILE A 226 -5.75 -13.36 -13.07
CA ILE A 226 -6.19 -13.94 -14.33
C ILE A 226 -7.00 -12.87 -15.07
N LEU A 227 -6.65 -12.66 -16.35
CA LEU A 227 -7.17 -11.61 -17.22
C LEU A 227 -8.01 -12.15 -18.38
N ASP A 228 -8.35 -13.44 -18.36
CA ASP A 228 -9.05 -14.16 -19.45
C ASP A 228 -10.43 -13.59 -19.79
N ASP A 229 -11.20 -13.21 -18.78
CA ASP A 229 -12.54 -12.64 -18.93
C ASP A 229 -12.55 -11.13 -19.27
N LEU A 230 -11.38 -10.51 -19.44
CA LEU A 230 -11.32 -9.11 -19.85
C LEU A 230 -11.62 -8.98 -21.34
N LYS A 231 -12.38 -7.94 -21.69
CA LYS A 231 -12.52 -7.52 -23.08
C LYS A 231 -11.15 -7.11 -23.63
N HIS A 232 -10.95 -7.32 -24.93
CA HIS A 232 -9.72 -6.92 -25.62
C HIS A 232 -9.33 -5.47 -25.33
N GLU A 233 -10.29 -4.54 -25.42
CA GLU A 233 -10.09 -3.12 -25.10
C GLU A 233 -9.55 -2.88 -23.68
N ASP A 234 -9.99 -3.66 -22.70
CA ASP A 234 -9.53 -3.52 -21.31
C ASP A 234 -8.12 -4.12 -21.13
N GLN A 235 -7.80 -5.18 -21.86
CA GLN A 235 -6.44 -5.72 -21.91
C GLN A 235 -5.48 -4.70 -22.55
N GLU A 236 -5.86 -4.09 -23.68
CA GLU A 236 -5.07 -3.05 -24.36
C GLU A 236 -4.76 -1.87 -23.46
N LYS A 237 -5.73 -1.40 -22.65
CA LYS A 237 -5.50 -0.32 -21.66
C LYS A 237 -4.40 -0.70 -20.67
N ILE A 238 -4.44 -1.92 -20.14
CA ILE A 238 -3.43 -2.45 -19.20
C ILE A 238 -2.05 -2.48 -19.88
N TYR A 239 -1.98 -3.05 -21.08
CA TYR A 239 -0.73 -3.18 -21.84
C TYR A 239 -0.15 -1.83 -22.23
N LEU A 240 -0.98 -0.88 -22.67
CA LEU A 240 -0.55 0.46 -23.04
C LEU A 240 0.14 1.16 -21.86
N TYR A 241 -0.49 1.16 -20.69
CA TYR A 241 0.10 1.78 -19.51
C TYR A 241 1.39 1.08 -19.08
N TRP A 242 1.39 -0.26 -19.02
CA TRP A 242 2.58 -1.04 -18.68
C TRP A 242 3.75 -0.75 -19.63
N ASN A 243 3.49 -0.67 -20.94
CA ASN A 243 4.50 -0.34 -21.95
C ASN A 243 5.02 1.09 -21.82
N LEU A 244 4.16 2.07 -21.55
CA LEU A 244 4.58 3.44 -21.29
C LEU A 244 5.48 3.51 -20.05
N LEU A 245 5.06 2.88 -18.95
CA LEU A 245 5.82 2.84 -17.71
C LEU A 245 7.20 2.19 -17.89
N ASN A 246 7.26 1.03 -18.55
CA ASN A 246 8.53 0.34 -18.78
C ASN A 246 9.47 1.11 -19.70
N ARG A 247 8.94 1.80 -20.72
CA ARG A 247 9.76 2.71 -21.54
C ARG A 247 10.35 3.84 -20.71
N TYR A 248 9.55 4.45 -19.82
CA TYR A 248 10.04 5.48 -18.91
C TYR A 248 11.13 4.94 -17.97
N VAL A 249 10.90 3.81 -17.31
CA VAL A 249 11.85 3.18 -16.39
C VAL A 249 13.16 2.85 -17.12
N ARG A 250 13.09 2.26 -18.33
CA ARG A 250 14.28 1.96 -19.15
C ARG A 250 15.02 3.22 -19.56
N LYS A 251 14.32 4.27 -19.99
CA LYS A 251 14.90 5.57 -20.36
C LYS A 251 15.65 6.18 -19.18
N VAL A 252 15.01 6.31 -18.01
CA VAL A 252 15.65 6.86 -16.81
C VAL A 252 16.85 6.01 -16.38
N SER A 253 16.70 4.68 -16.36
CA SER A 253 17.80 3.78 -16.00
C SER A 253 18.97 3.87 -16.97
N SER A 254 18.70 4.05 -18.28
CA SER A 254 19.73 4.18 -19.30
C SER A 254 20.54 5.46 -19.18
N LEU A 255 19.90 6.58 -18.78
CA LEU A 255 20.58 7.86 -18.56
C LEU A 255 21.53 7.83 -17.36
N ASN A 256 21.32 6.89 -16.44
CA ASN A 256 22.09 6.75 -15.20
C ASN A 256 23.02 5.51 -15.21
N LYS A 257 23.25 4.88 -16.37
CA LYS A 257 24.01 3.61 -16.47
C LYS A 257 25.41 3.64 -15.87
N SER A 258 26.05 4.81 -15.83
CA SER A 258 27.45 4.97 -15.41
C SER A 258 27.71 4.69 -13.92
N SER A 259 26.68 4.44 -13.10
CA SER A 259 26.81 4.29 -11.64
C SER A 259 26.23 2.98 -11.06
N GLY A 260 25.92 1.97 -11.88
CA GLY A 260 25.23 0.76 -11.38
C GLY A 260 23.79 1.05 -10.92
N TYR A 261 23.20 2.12 -11.43
CA TYR A 261 21.91 2.65 -11.04
C TYR A 261 20.75 1.67 -11.28
N THR A 262 19.92 1.49 -10.26
CA THR A 262 18.63 0.79 -10.34
C THR A 262 17.50 1.75 -10.05
N PHE A 263 16.40 1.66 -10.80
CA PHE A 263 15.21 2.48 -10.59
C PHE A 263 14.59 2.21 -9.20
N GLY A 264 14.90 3.09 -8.25
CA GLY A 264 14.70 2.90 -6.82
C GLY A 264 13.35 3.38 -6.32
N TRP A 265 13.23 3.47 -5.00
CA TRP A 265 12.00 3.89 -4.35
C TRP A 265 11.72 5.39 -4.58
N ASP A 266 12.75 6.24 -4.53
CA ASP A 266 12.60 7.69 -4.69
C ASP A 266 12.11 8.07 -6.09
N GLU A 267 12.53 7.36 -7.12
CA GLU A 267 12.08 7.60 -8.49
C GLU A 267 10.66 7.09 -8.71
N LYS A 268 10.30 5.95 -8.10
CA LYS A 268 8.90 5.50 -8.06
C LYS A 268 8.02 6.56 -7.40
N GLN A 269 8.43 7.12 -6.26
CA GLN A 269 7.69 8.19 -5.58
C GLN A 269 7.60 9.45 -6.43
N THR A 270 8.69 9.87 -7.04
CA THR A 270 8.75 11.07 -7.88
C THR A 270 7.83 10.93 -9.08
N PHE A 271 7.87 9.79 -9.78
CA PHE A 271 6.97 9.48 -10.89
C PHE A 271 5.49 9.53 -10.46
N ILE A 272 5.15 8.87 -9.35
CA ILE A 272 3.77 8.86 -8.82
C ILE A 272 3.32 10.29 -8.46
N LYS A 273 4.18 11.10 -7.85
CA LYS A 273 3.89 12.52 -7.52
C LYS A 273 3.60 13.33 -8.78
N ILE A 274 4.37 13.14 -9.85
CA ILE A 274 4.15 13.82 -11.14
C ILE A 274 2.77 13.46 -11.69
N LEU A 275 2.42 12.17 -11.79
CA LEU A 275 1.11 11.74 -12.30
C LEU A 275 -0.04 12.25 -11.42
N GLN A 276 0.14 12.24 -10.09
CA GLN A 276 -0.83 12.75 -9.13
C GLN A 276 -1.06 14.25 -9.30
N GLU A 277 -0.01 15.01 -9.60
CA GLU A 277 -0.12 16.45 -9.84
C GLU A 277 -0.82 16.75 -11.17
N ARG A 278 -0.53 15.98 -12.24
CA ARG A 278 -1.27 16.09 -13.51
C ARG A 278 -2.76 15.84 -13.33
N LEU A 279 -3.12 14.78 -12.62
CA LEU A 279 -4.52 14.46 -12.30
C LEU A 279 -5.19 15.60 -11.50
N ARG A 280 -4.47 16.18 -10.53
CA ARG A 280 -4.96 17.29 -9.70
C ARG A 280 -5.28 18.51 -10.55
N LEU A 281 -4.37 18.89 -11.46
CA LEU A 281 -4.56 20.03 -12.36
C LEU A 281 -5.73 19.81 -13.31
N SER A 282 -5.85 18.62 -13.91
CA SER A 282 -7.00 18.26 -14.75
C SER A 282 -8.32 18.34 -13.98
N TYR A 283 -8.35 17.91 -12.71
CA TYR A 283 -9.55 18.00 -11.89
C TYR A 283 -9.95 19.44 -11.54
N ILE A 284 -8.97 20.32 -11.32
CA ILE A 284 -9.22 21.75 -11.11
C ILE A 284 -9.85 22.36 -12.37
N ASN A 285 -9.31 22.05 -13.54
CA ASN A 285 -9.86 22.53 -14.81
C ASN A 285 -11.29 22.03 -15.03
N TYR A 286 -11.52 20.74 -14.77
CA TYR A 286 -12.85 20.13 -14.81
C TYR A 286 -13.87 20.89 -13.92
N PHE A 287 -13.49 21.27 -12.70
CA PHE A 287 -14.37 22.05 -11.81
C PHE A 287 -14.62 23.46 -12.32
N LYS A 288 -13.56 24.15 -12.76
CA LYS A 288 -13.66 25.51 -13.32
C LYS A 288 -14.62 25.57 -14.51
N LEU A 289 -14.53 24.62 -15.43
CA LEU A 289 -15.42 24.54 -16.60
C LEU A 289 -16.89 24.34 -16.24
N ARG A 290 -17.20 23.84 -15.04
CA ARG A 290 -18.56 23.68 -14.53
C ARG A 290 -19.02 24.87 -13.68
N GLY A 291 -18.29 25.99 -13.69
CA GLY A 291 -18.56 27.17 -12.87
C GLY A 291 -18.41 26.92 -11.37
N LYS A 292 -17.65 25.88 -10.98
CA LYS A 292 -17.43 25.53 -9.57
C LYS A 292 -16.03 25.91 -9.12
N VAL A 293 -15.94 26.43 -7.90
CA VAL A 293 -14.67 26.60 -7.20
C VAL A 293 -14.49 25.42 -6.26
N LEU A 294 -13.32 24.81 -6.29
CA LEU A 294 -13.02 23.73 -5.36
C LEU A 294 -12.70 24.31 -3.98
N THR A 295 -13.65 24.21 -3.06
CA THR A 295 -13.53 24.75 -1.70
C THR A 295 -12.77 23.84 -0.74
N ASN A 296 -12.63 22.55 -1.07
CA ASN A 296 -11.90 21.59 -0.26
C ASN A 296 -10.99 20.71 -1.13
N GLU A 297 -9.67 20.89 -0.98
CA GLU A 297 -8.66 20.16 -1.74
C GLU A 297 -8.61 18.66 -1.44
N ASP A 298 -9.04 18.25 -0.25
CA ASP A 298 -9.00 16.84 0.17
C ASP A 298 -10.06 16.00 -0.54
N GLN A 299 -11.10 16.60 -1.12
CA GLN A 299 -12.16 15.89 -1.84
C GLN A 299 -11.82 15.59 -3.32
N ARG A 300 -10.56 15.79 -3.72
CA ARG A 300 -10.11 15.49 -5.09
C ARG A 300 -9.88 13.99 -5.28
N PRO A 301 -10.12 13.44 -6.49
CA PRO A 301 -9.64 12.13 -6.84
C PRO A 301 -8.11 12.11 -6.85
N THR A 302 -7.56 11.13 -6.16
CA THR A 302 -6.15 10.71 -6.25
C THR A 302 -5.99 9.52 -7.20
N LEU A 303 -4.74 9.20 -7.58
CA LEU A 303 -4.41 7.96 -8.30
C LEU A 303 -4.92 6.71 -7.54
N TYR A 304 -4.97 6.77 -6.20
CA TYR A 304 -5.49 5.67 -5.38
C TYR A 304 -7.01 5.51 -5.47
N SER A 305 -7.73 6.53 -5.93
CA SER A 305 -9.20 6.50 -6.04
C SER A 305 -9.68 5.57 -7.16
N THR A 306 -8.87 5.32 -8.19
CA THR A 306 -9.18 4.34 -9.25
C THR A 306 -9.23 2.93 -8.68
N ARG A 307 -8.32 2.58 -7.76
CA ARG A 307 -8.40 1.33 -6.98
C ARG A 307 -9.67 1.25 -6.14
N HIS A 308 -10.03 2.33 -5.44
CA HIS A 308 -11.28 2.37 -4.69
C HIS A 308 -12.50 2.16 -5.59
N GLN A 309 -12.48 2.74 -6.79
CA GLN A 309 -13.53 2.60 -7.78
C GLN A 309 -13.62 1.16 -8.31
N CYS A 310 -12.49 0.53 -8.65
CA CYS A 310 -12.43 -0.86 -9.10
C CYS A 310 -13.03 -1.81 -8.03
N ILE A 311 -12.67 -1.62 -6.75
CA ILE A 311 -13.27 -2.39 -5.63
C ILE A 311 -14.78 -2.11 -5.49
N ALA A 312 -15.21 -0.86 -5.68
CA ALA A 312 -16.64 -0.52 -5.65
C ALA A 312 -17.40 -1.24 -6.77
N ASN A 313 -16.84 -1.31 -7.97
CA ASN A 313 -17.42 -2.01 -9.11
C ASN A 313 -17.54 -3.53 -8.84
N ALA A 314 -16.50 -4.15 -8.24
CA ALA A 314 -16.54 -5.55 -7.82
C ALA A 314 -17.70 -5.82 -6.84
N LYS A 315 -17.89 -4.92 -5.86
CA LYS A 315 -19.01 -5.02 -4.89
C LYS A 315 -20.38 -4.86 -5.55
N VAL A 316 -20.50 -4.02 -6.59
CA VAL A 316 -21.74 -3.88 -7.37
C VAL A 316 -22.06 -5.17 -8.10
N LYS A 317 -21.05 -5.79 -8.73
CA LYS A 317 -21.18 -7.07 -9.44
C LYS A 317 -21.49 -8.25 -8.50
N GLY A 318 -21.44 -8.06 -7.18
CA GLY A 318 -21.75 -9.09 -6.20
C GLY A 318 -20.59 -10.07 -5.96
N ILE A 319 -19.36 -9.68 -6.29
CA ILE A 319 -18.18 -10.51 -6.04
C ILE A 319 -17.95 -10.70 -4.54
N ASP A 320 -17.62 -11.92 -4.13
CA ASP A 320 -17.38 -12.27 -2.74
C ASP A 320 -16.18 -11.51 -2.15
N LYS A 321 -16.23 -11.21 -0.85
CA LYS A 321 -15.21 -10.41 -0.16
C LYS A 321 -13.85 -11.11 -0.12
N PHE A 322 -13.78 -12.44 -0.09
CA PHE A 322 -12.54 -13.19 -0.14
C PHE A 322 -11.90 -13.11 -1.52
N VAL A 323 -12.69 -13.20 -2.58
CA VAL A 323 -12.22 -13.00 -3.97
C VAL A 323 -11.72 -11.58 -4.18
N ILE A 324 -12.44 -10.57 -3.67
CA ILE A 324 -11.95 -9.17 -3.67
C ILE A 324 -10.64 -9.08 -2.88
N ALA A 325 -10.56 -9.63 -1.67
CA ALA A 325 -9.33 -9.58 -0.86
C ALA A 325 -8.14 -10.23 -1.57
N GLY A 326 -8.34 -11.38 -2.22
CA GLY A 326 -7.34 -12.07 -3.04
C GLY A 326 -6.87 -11.22 -4.21
N ALA A 327 -7.80 -10.64 -4.99
CA ALA A 327 -7.48 -9.84 -6.18
C ALA A 327 -6.69 -8.57 -5.84
N PHE A 328 -6.98 -7.99 -4.68
CA PHE A 328 -6.39 -6.72 -4.26
C PHE A 328 -5.22 -6.90 -3.28
N GLY A 329 -4.85 -8.11 -2.93
CA GLY A 329 -3.70 -8.35 -2.07
C GLY A 329 -3.92 -7.89 -0.63
N HIS A 330 -5.07 -8.20 -0.05
CA HIS A 330 -5.45 -7.85 1.32
C HIS A 330 -5.29 -9.05 2.25
N ALA A 331 -4.66 -8.87 3.42
CA ALA A 331 -4.52 -9.94 4.41
C ALA A 331 -5.86 -10.46 4.98
N GLY A 332 -6.96 -9.71 4.88
CA GLY A 332 -8.25 -10.15 5.40
C GLY A 332 -9.43 -9.45 4.72
N LYS A 333 -10.60 -10.10 4.79
CA LYS A 333 -11.84 -9.65 4.13
C LYS A 333 -12.34 -8.27 4.60
N ASP A 334 -12.15 -7.95 5.88
CA ASP A 334 -12.70 -6.71 6.47
C ASP A 334 -11.97 -5.46 6.00
N THR A 335 -10.69 -5.61 5.65
CA THR A 335 -9.93 -4.55 4.99
C THR A 335 -10.57 -4.21 3.64
N ALA A 336 -11.05 -5.21 2.88
CA ALA A 336 -11.73 -5.01 1.61
C ALA A 336 -13.15 -4.42 1.76
N SER A 337 -13.89 -4.80 2.79
CA SER A 337 -15.28 -4.36 2.98
C SER A 337 -15.42 -2.96 3.56
N ASN A 338 -14.61 -2.60 4.57
CA ASN A 338 -14.87 -1.43 5.42
C ASN A 338 -14.14 -0.15 4.96
N PHE A 339 -12.99 -0.28 4.29
CA PHE A 339 -12.12 0.87 3.99
C PHE A 339 -12.08 1.29 2.52
N TYR A 340 -12.54 0.44 1.59
CA TYR A 340 -12.44 0.69 0.14
C TYR A 340 -13.80 0.69 -0.52
N GLY A 341 -14.11 1.70 -1.35
CA GLY A 341 -15.20 1.69 -2.34
C GLY A 341 -16.59 1.30 -1.82
N ARG A 342 -17.53 2.25 -1.71
CA ARG A 342 -18.92 1.93 -1.34
C ARG A 342 -19.67 1.34 -2.54
N LYS A 343 -20.47 0.27 -2.33
CA LYS A 343 -21.22 -0.44 -3.39
C LYS A 343 -22.00 0.51 -4.30
N TRP A 344 -22.80 1.42 -3.74
CA TRP A 344 -23.59 2.40 -4.51
C TRP A 344 -22.80 3.41 -5.36
N ARG A 345 -21.47 3.44 -5.27
CA ARG A 345 -20.58 4.26 -6.12
C ARG A 345 -19.95 3.48 -7.26
N GLY A 346 -20.15 2.16 -7.33
CA GLY A 346 -19.62 1.33 -8.40
C GLY A 346 -20.35 1.57 -9.72
N HIS A 347 -19.60 1.47 -10.81
CA HIS A 347 -20.12 1.36 -12.18
C HIS A 347 -20.01 -0.11 -12.58
N SER A 348 -20.93 -0.64 -13.40
CA SER A 348 -20.89 -2.04 -13.84
C SER A 348 -19.57 -2.35 -14.53
N GLY A 349 -18.78 -3.31 -14.00
CA GLY A 349 -17.52 -3.76 -14.62
C GLY A 349 -16.48 -4.24 -13.61
N PHE A 350 -16.23 -5.56 -13.58
CA PHE A 350 -15.12 -6.20 -12.86
C PHE A 350 -14.94 -7.62 -13.40
N SER A 351 -13.80 -7.92 -14.03
CA SER A 351 -13.57 -9.24 -14.64
C SER A 351 -12.20 -9.84 -14.31
N ILE A 352 -11.39 -9.18 -13.47
CA ILE A 352 -10.17 -9.81 -12.98
C ILE A 352 -10.50 -10.86 -11.92
N LYS A 353 -9.76 -11.98 -11.93
CA LYS A 353 -9.89 -13.04 -10.93
C LYS A 353 -8.53 -13.29 -10.26
N PRO A 354 -8.46 -13.41 -8.93
CA PRO A 354 -7.25 -13.90 -8.28
C PRO A 354 -7.08 -15.40 -8.50
N THR A 355 -5.86 -15.92 -8.38
CA THR A 355 -5.68 -17.37 -8.26
C THR A 355 -6.23 -17.92 -6.95
N LEU A 356 -6.48 -19.23 -6.90
CA LEU A 356 -6.95 -19.92 -5.69
C LEU A 356 -5.98 -19.70 -4.51
N ASP A 357 -4.68 -19.87 -4.74
CA ASP A 357 -3.64 -19.64 -3.73
C ASP A 357 -3.71 -18.24 -3.12
N SER A 358 -4.05 -17.23 -3.93
CA SER A 358 -4.19 -15.85 -3.45
C SER A 358 -5.41 -15.70 -2.53
N ILE A 359 -6.49 -16.44 -2.80
CA ILE A 359 -7.69 -16.48 -1.94
C ILE A 359 -7.40 -17.24 -0.64
N GLU A 360 -6.72 -18.39 -0.73
CA GLU A 360 -6.32 -19.21 0.43
C GLU A 360 -5.51 -18.41 1.44
N ASN A 361 -4.59 -17.58 0.95
CA ASN A 361 -3.76 -16.71 1.79
C ASN A 361 -4.52 -15.53 2.45
N VAL A 362 -5.83 -15.40 2.25
CA VAL A 362 -6.65 -14.39 2.95
C VAL A 362 -7.10 -14.95 4.30
N ASN A 363 -6.85 -14.21 5.39
CA ASN A 363 -7.25 -14.62 6.74
C ASN A 363 -8.76 -14.90 6.83
N GLY A 364 -9.09 -16.11 7.28
CA GLY A 364 -10.46 -16.60 7.46
C GLY A 364 -11.12 -17.16 6.20
N SER A 365 -10.37 -17.40 5.13
CA SER A 365 -10.88 -17.94 3.85
C SER A 365 -11.21 -19.45 3.88
N HIS A 366 -10.78 -20.19 4.91
CA HIS A 366 -10.82 -21.66 4.95
C HIS A 366 -12.15 -22.28 4.51
N GLU A 367 -13.26 -21.90 5.15
CA GLU A 367 -14.58 -22.45 4.82
C GLU A 367 -15.08 -22.01 3.44
N PHE A 368 -14.69 -20.80 2.99
CA PHE A 368 -14.99 -20.33 1.65
C PHE A 368 -14.26 -21.15 0.58
N VAL A 369 -12.98 -21.42 0.78
CA VAL A 369 -12.15 -22.23 -0.13
C VAL A 369 -12.66 -23.68 -0.18
N LYS A 370 -12.96 -24.30 0.96
CA LYS A 370 -13.59 -25.62 1.00
C LYS A 370 -14.87 -25.68 0.18
N THR A 371 -15.71 -24.64 0.29
CA THR A 371 -16.95 -24.54 -0.48
C THR A 371 -16.68 -24.40 -1.98
N LEU A 372 -15.66 -23.65 -2.39
CA LEU A 372 -15.27 -23.55 -3.80
C LEU A 372 -14.83 -24.90 -4.36
N LEU A 373 -13.95 -25.61 -3.64
CA LEU A 373 -13.44 -26.92 -4.02
C LEU A 373 -14.56 -27.97 -4.09
N ALA A 374 -15.44 -28.01 -3.09
CA ALA A 374 -16.56 -28.96 -3.05
C ALA A 374 -17.54 -28.78 -4.22
N ASN A 375 -17.65 -27.56 -4.75
CA ASN A 375 -18.53 -27.24 -5.88
C ASN A 375 -17.82 -27.26 -7.25
N ASN A 376 -16.55 -27.70 -7.32
CA ASN A 376 -15.70 -27.66 -8.53
C ASN A 376 -15.62 -26.26 -9.18
N LEU A 377 -15.73 -25.20 -8.36
CA LEU A 377 -15.60 -23.81 -8.79
C LEU A 377 -14.14 -23.32 -8.76
N ASP A 378 -13.23 -24.15 -8.25
CA ASP A 378 -11.80 -23.94 -8.20
C ASP A 378 -11.15 -23.87 -9.59
N THR A 379 -11.70 -24.58 -10.58
CA THR A 379 -11.25 -24.53 -11.98
C THR A 379 -11.23 -23.11 -12.58
N PHE A 380 -12.03 -22.19 -12.05
CA PHE A 380 -12.01 -20.78 -12.44
C PHE A 380 -10.79 -20.01 -11.91
N TYR A 381 -10.18 -20.50 -10.83
CA TYR A 381 -9.15 -19.83 -10.04
C TYR A 381 -7.83 -20.60 -9.94
N TYR A 382 -7.80 -21.90 -10.24
CA TYR A 382 -6.65 -22.78 -10.11
C TYR A 382 -5.93 -22.98 -11.44
N PHE A 383 -4.59 -22.82 -11.45
CA PHE A 383 -3.75 -23.05 -12.62
C PHE A 383 -2.41 -23.67 -12.22
N ASP A 384 -1.99 -24.66 -13.01
CA ASP A 384 -0.64 -25.21 -12.95
C ASP A 384 0.34 -24.20 -13.58
N LEU A 385 0.94 -23.37 -12.73
CA LEU A 385 1.98 -22.40 -13.08
C LEU A 385 3.32 -23.13 -13.27
N ASN A 386 3.37 -24.12 -14.14
CA ASN A 386 4.63 -24.52 -14.75
C ASN A 386 5.07 -23.33 -15.63
N ILE A 387 5.83 -22.40 -15.05
CA ILE A 387 6.29 -21.19 -15.73
C ILE A 387 7.23 -21.63 -16.84
N ALA A 388 6.75 -21.64 -18.08
CA ALA A 388 7.64 -21.52 -19.23
C ALA A 388 8.29 -20.13 -19.10
N ASN A 389 9.52 -20.10 -18.59
CA ASN A 389 10.33 -18.90 -18.65
C ASN A 389 10.40 -18.47 -20.12
N GLU A 390 10.26 -17.16 -20.36
CA GLU A 390 10.33 -16.47 -21.65
C GLU A 390 9.00 -16.27 -22.40
N PHE A 391 8.27 -15.22 -21.99
CA PHE A 391 7.58 -14.41 -23.01
C PHE A 391 8.63 -13.60 -23.76
N ASN A 392 9.10 -14.14 -24.87
CA ASN A 392 9.89 -13.37 -25.82
C ASN A 392 8.97 -12.32 -26.47
N THR A 393 9.28 -11.05 -26.28
CA THR A 393 8.43 -9.90 -26.65
C THR A 393 8.24 -9.66 -28.15
N ASP A 394 8.67 -10.61 -28.98
CA ASP A 394 8.65 -10.48 -30.45
C ASP A 394 7.32 -10.93 -31.08
N TYR A 395 6.45 -11.62 -30.35
CA TYR A 395 5.17 -12.11 -30.92
C TYR A 395 4.20 -11.00 -31.36
N TYR A 396 4.29 -9.80 -30.77
CA TYR A 396 3.47 -8.64 -31.15
C TYR A 396 4.11 -7.70 -32.17
N LYS A 397 5.30 -8.03 -32.72
CA LYS A 397 5.91 -7.22 -33.78
C LYS A 397 5.30 -7.46 -35.16
N ASP A 398 4.65 -8.60 -35.38
CA ASP A 398 4.14 -8.94 -36.72
C ASP A 398 2.64 -8.64 -36.92
N GLU A 399 1.82 -8.58 -35.87
CA GLU A 399 0.40 -8.16 -36.02
C GLU A 399 0.20 -6.64 -35.99
N LEU A 400 1.17 -5.85 -35.52
CA LEU A 400 1.17 -4.39 -35.70
C LEU A 400 1.66 -3.94 -37.08
N LYS A 401 2.12 -4.87 -37.94
CA LYS A 401 2.49 -4.58 -39.33
C LYS A 401 1.31 -4.60 -40.31
N SER A 402 0.12 -5.01 -39.90
CA SER A 402 -1.04 -5.14 -40.81
C SER A 402 -2.18 -4.15 -40.53
N GLY A 403 -1.89 -2.85 -40.40
CA GLY A 403 -2.90 -1.85 -40.76
C GLY A 403 -3.07 -0.57 -39.94
N LEU A 404 -2.05 -0.04 -39.27
CA LEU A 404 -2.04 1.36 -38.83
C LEU A 404 -0.84 2.08 -39.45
N VAL A 405 -1.00 2.46 -40.72
CA VAL A 405 -0.24 3.56 -41.30
C VAL A 405 -0.80 4.82 -40.67
N ILE A 406 -0.01 5.46 -39.80
CA ILE A 406 -0.24 6.80 -39.29
C ILE A 406 0.73 7.69 -40.06
N ASP A 407 0.19 8.48 -40.99
CA ASP A 407 0.83 9.72 -41.44
C ASP A 407 0.81 10.77 -40.31
#